data_AF-A0AAD7W9E1-F1
#
_entry.id   AF-A0AAD7W9E1-F1
#
_cell.length_a   1.000
_cell.length_b   1.000
_cell.length_c   1.000
_cell.angle_alpha   90.00
_cell.angle_beta   90.00
_cell.angle_gamma   90.00
#
_symmetry.space_group_name_H-M   'P 1'
#
loop_
_entity.id
_entity.type
_entity.pdbx_description
1 polymer ?
#
loop_
_entity_poly.entity_id
_entity_poly.type
_entity_poly.pdbx_seq_one_letter_code
_entity_poly.pdbx_strand_id
1 'polypeptide(L)'
;MAAAGVIEPSDSPWAAPAVLFKKKDDSWSGVRQKWASDTRCRGQVFAPGDQVRIFCPSRTKGVSPKLRSRWRGPGEVLQWLREVVHRVRMPGRGREVVLHQDRLAPYRPLAQPAAEAAGESPRPLSPETLSVRLGEAGGEPDGRRTRRHI
;
A
#
# COMPACT_ATOMS: atom_id res chain seq x y z
N MET A 1 -13.44 25.72 -16.66
CA MET A 1 -12.44 24.69 -17.03
C MET A 1 -11.46 25.14 -18.12
N ALA A 2 -11.72 26.21 -18.90
CA ALA A 2 -10.72 26.80 -19.81
C ALA A 2 -9.70 27.75 -19.11
N ALA A 3 -10.03 28.27 -17.93
CA ALA A 3 -9.25 29.32 -17.26
C ALA A 3 -7.95 28.86 -16.59
N ALA A 4 -7.66 27.55 -16.55
CA ALA A 4 -6.50 27.02 -15.83
C ALA A 4 -5.22 26.90 -16.70
N GLY A 5 -5.27 27.29 -17.98
CA GLY A 5 -4.08 27.34 -18.86
C GLY A 5 -3.44 25.99 -19.22
N VAL A 6 -4.04 24.87 -18.80
CA VAL A 6 -3.50 23.51 -19.04
C VAL A 6 -3.81 22.99 -20.45
N ILE A 7 -4.82 23.56 -21.12
CA ILE A 7 -5.29 23.11 -22.44
C ILE A 7 -5.50 24.36 -23.30
N GLU A 8 -4.60 24.57 -24.27
CA GLU A 8 -4.80 25.52 -25.35
C GLU A 8 -5.79 24.90 -26.35
N PRO A 9 -6.96 25.50 -26.59
CA PRO A 9 -7.88 25.02 -27.60
C PRO A 9 -7.24 25.15 -28.99
N SER A 10 -7.20 24.05 -29.74
CA SER A 10 -6.72 24.07 -31.13
C SER A 10 -7.75 24.74 -32.03
N ASP A 11 -7.42 25.93 -32.56
CA ASP A 11 -8.24 26.68 -33.53
C ASP A 11 -8.01 26.23 -34.99
N SER A 12 -7.54 24.99 -35.20
CA SER A 12 -7.35 24.48 -36.56
C SER A 12 -8.70 24.23 -37.26
N PRO A 13 -8.81 24.48 -38.59
CA PRO A 13 -10.05 24.29 -39.35
C PRO A 13 -10.51 22.82 -39.44
N TRP A 14 -9.70 21.88 -38.92
CA TRP A 14 -10.02 20.46 -38.84
C TRP A 14 -10.25 19.98 -37.40
N ALA A 15 -10.10 20.84 -36.39
CA ALA A 15 -10.40 20.49 -35.01
C ALA A 15 -11.92 20.49 -34.81
N ALA A 16 -12.49 19.32 -34.51
CA ALA A 16 -13.87 19.23 -34.08
C ALA A 16 -13.99 19.81 -32.66
N PRO A 17 -14.94 20.74 -32.39
CA PRO A 17 -15.20 21.19 -31.03
C PRO A 17 -15.56 19.97 -30.17
N ALA A 18 -15.10 19.94 -28.92
CA ALA A 18 -15.43 18.87 -27.99
C ALA A 18 -16.92 18.94 -27.59
N VAL A 19 -17.82 18.51 -28.48
CA VAL A 19 -19.26 18.49 -28.24
C VAL A 19 -19.62 17.14 -27.62
N LEU A 20 -19.79 17.12 -26.30
CA LEU A 20 -20.36 15.97 -25.59
C LEU A 20 -21.88 16.03 -25.71
N PHE A 21 -22.46 15.04 -26.39
CA PHE A 21 -23.91 14.92 -26.51
C PHE A 21 -24.49 14.03 -25.41
N LYS A 22 -25.62 14.46 -24.86
CA LYS A 22 -26.45 13.65 -23.95
C LYS A 22 -27.22 12.62 -24.78
N LYS A 23 -27.29 11.37 -24.33
CA LYS A 23 -28.10 10.35 -25.02
C LYS A 23 -29.58 10.72 -24.97
N LYS A 24 -30.37 10.21 -25.92
CA LYS A 24 -31.82 10.47 -26.05
C LYS A 24 -32.62 10.18 -24.77
N ASP A 25 -32.18 9.22 -23.96
CA ASP A 25 -32.79 8.87 -22.67
C ASP A 25 -32.30 9.77 -21.51
N ASP A 26 -31.77 10.96 -21.81
CA ASP A 26 -31.19 11.89 -20.84
C ASP A 26 -29.98 11.30 -20.07
N SER A 27 -29.47 10.13 -20.47
CA SER A 27 -28.42 9.43 -19.75
C SER A 27 -27.02 9.98 -20.07
N TRP A 28 -26.31 10.42 -19.03
CA TRP A 28 -24.89 10.81 -19.10
C TRP A 28 -23.93 9.61 -19.16
N SER A 29 -24.42 8.39 -19.41
CA SER A 29 -23.62 7.16 -19.29
C SER A 29 -22.32 7.19 -20.11
N GLY A 30 -22.35 7.72 -21.34
CA GLY A 30 -21.17 7.85 -22.19
C GLY A 30 -20.18 8.92 -21.71
N VAL A 31 -20.69 10.06 -21.24
CA VAL A 31 -19.84 11.13 -20.72
C VAL A 31 -19.23 10.75 -19.37
N ARG A 32 -20.00 10.08 -18.51
CA ARG A 32 -19.54 9.53 -17.24
C ARG A 32 -18.47 8.46 -17.46
N GLN A 33 -18.62 7.64 -18.50
CA GLN A 33 -17.59 6.68 -18.91
C GLN A 33 -16.32 7.39 -19.39
N LYS A 34 -16.45 8.42 -20.24
CA LYS A 34 -15.31 9.25 -20.68
C LYS A 34 -14.62 9.93 -19.50
N TRP A 35 -15.36 10.62 -18.63
CA TRP A 35 -14.82 11.27 -17.44
C TRP A 35 -14.14 10.28 -16.50
N ALA A 36 -14.75 9.11 -16.27
CA ALA A 36 -14.13 8.06 -15.48
C ALA A 36 -12.82 7.57 -16.12
N SER A 37 -12.76 7.48 -17.46
CA SER A 37 -11.54 7.16 -18.20
C SER A 37 -10.50 8.27 -18.05
N ASP A 38 -10.85 9.50 -18.41
CA ASP A 38 -9.98 10.69 -18.40
C ASP A 38 -9.41 10.96 -16.98
N THR A 39 -10.23 10.75 -15.93
CA THR A 39 -9.80 10.88 -14.53
C THR A 39 -8.80 9.78 -14.13
N ARG A 40 -8.97 8.56 -14.67
CA ARG A 40 -8.08 7.41 -14.44
C ARG A 40 -6.80 7.45 -15.28
N CYS A 41 -6.76 8.26 -16.33
CA CYS A 41 -5.57 8.48 -17.16
C CYS A 41 -4.49 9.34 -16.47
N ARG A 42 -4.77 9.89 -15.28
CA ARG A 42 -3.71 10.49 -14.45
C ARG A 42 -2.77 9.37 -13.99
N GLY A 43 -1.59 9.31 -14.62
CA GLY A 43 -0.59 8.28 -14.35
C GLY A 43 -0.18 8.26 -12.87
N GLN A 44 0.12 7.06 -12.37
CA GLN A 44 0.78 6.91 -11.08
C GLN A 44 2.24 7.32 -11.23
N VAL A 45 2.72 8.24 -10.40
CA VAL A 45 4.14 8.57 -10.33
C VAL A 45 4.84 7.51 -9.48
N PHE A 46 5.87 6.89 -10.04
CA PHE A 46 6.74 5.94 -9.34
C PHE A 46 8.10 6.57 -9.09
N ALA A 47 8.59 6.50 -7.85
CA ALA A 47 9.93 6.91 -7.47
C ALA A 47 10.91 5.73 -7.54
N PRO A 48 12.21 5.99 -7.76
CA PRO A 48 13.26 5.01 -7.51
C PRO A 48 13.16 4.45 -6.07
N GLY A 49 13.23 3.13 -5.92
CA GLY A 49 13.06 2.42 -4.64
C GLY A 49 11.63 1.92 -4.38
N ASP A 50 10.63 2.35 -5.16
CA ASP A 50 9.26 1.87 -4.99
C ASP A 50 9.13 0.38 -5.34
N GLN A 51 8.41 -0.35 -4.48
CA GLN A 51 8.03 -1.72 -4.77
C GLN A 51 6.82 -1.76 -5.70
N VAL A 52 6.94 -2.51 -6.79
CA VAL A 52 5.90 -2.62 -7.83
C VAL A 52 5.70 -4.07 -8.26
N ARG A 53 4.44 -4.44 -8.55
CA ARG A 53 4.13 -5.69 -9.25
C ARG A 53 4.31 -5.48 -10.74
N ILE A 54 4.98 -6.42 -11.40
CA ILE A 54 5.35 -6.30 -12.81
C ILE A 54 4.49 -7.20 -13.67
N PHE A 55 3.80 -6.64 -14.67
CA PHE A 55 3.08 -7.41 -15.67
C PHE A 55 4.04 -8.05 -16.68
N CYS A 56 4.16 -9.38 -16.63
CA CYS A 56 4.93 -10.15 -17.60
C CYS A 56 4.08 -11.22 -18.30
N PRO A 57 3.66 -10.98 -19.56
CA PRO A 57 2.87 -11.91 -20.35
C PRO A 57 3.73 -13.04 -20.93
N SER A 58 4.58 -13.70 -20.13
CA SER A 58 5.36 -14.84 -20.62
C SER A 58 4.45 -16.06 -20.82
N ARG A 59 4.69 -16.83 -21.90
CA ARG A 59 4.00 -18.10 -22.15
C ARG A 59 4.89 -19.26 -21.75
N THR A 60 4.42 -20.11 -20.84
CA THR A 60 5.07 -21.38 -20.51
C THR A 60 4.38 -22.49 -21.29
N LYS A 61 5.14 -23.35 -21.97
CA LYS A 61 4.59 -24.52 -22.67
C LYS A 61 3.92 -25.45 -21.65
N GLY A 62 2.75 -26.01 -21.99
CA GLY A 62 2.02 -26.95 -21.12
C GLY A 62 1.11 -26.32 -20.06
N VAL A 63 1.07 -24.99 -19.92
CA VAL A 63 0.15 -24.31 -18.99
C VAL A 63 -0.80 -23.41 -19.77
N SER A 64 -2.09 -23.46 -19.43
CA SER A 64 -3.10 -22.58 -20.02
C SER A 64 -2.77 -21.11 -19.72
N PRO A 65 -2.57 -20.25 -20.74
CA PRO A 65 -2.24 -18.83 -20.55
C PRO A 65 -3.34 -18.00 -19.86
N LYS A 66 -4.55 -18.56 -19.72
CA LYS A 66 -5.69 -17.92 -19.08
C LYS A 66 -5.73 -18.13 -17.56
N LEU A 67 -5.23 -19.28 -17.09
CA LEU A 67 -5.21 -19.64 -15.66
C LEU A 67 -3.97 -19.14 -14.92
N ARG A 68 -2.99 -18.59 -15.65
CA ARG A 68 -1.73 -18.12 -15.07
C ARG A 68 -1.82 -16.64 -14.66
N SER A 69 -1.33 -16.33 -13.46
CA SER A 69 -1.09 -14.94 -13.05
C SER A 69 0.01 -14.32 -13.92
N ARG A 70 -0.33 -13.24 -14.62
CA ARG A 70 0.61 -12.45 -15.46
C ARG A 70 1.38 -11.42 -14.63
N TRP A 71 0.93 -11.14 -13.42
CA TRP A 71 1.60 -10.22 -12.50
C TRP A 71 2.64 -10.99 -11.69
N ARG A 72 3.90 -10.58 -11.81
CA ARG A 72 5.00 -11.05 -10.97
C ARG A 72 5.14 -10.16 -9.74
N GLY A 73 5.64 -10.76 -8.66
CA GLY A 73 5.78 -10.17 -7.31
C GLY A 73 6.71 -8.96 -7.25
N PRO A 74 7.07 -8.50 -6.04
CA PRO A 74 7.65 -7.18 -5.85
C PRO A 74 8.97 -7.07 -6.61
N GLY A 75 8.95 -6.29 -7.68
CA GLY A 75 10.14 -5.72 -8.28
C GLY A 75 10.36 -4.33 -7.71
N GLU A 76 11.54 -3.80 -7.96
CA GLU A 76 11.98 -2.50 -7.45
C GLU A 76 12.16 -1.56 -8.63
N VAL A 77 11.56 -0.37 -8.57
CA VAL A 77 11.81 0.68 -9.57
C VAL A 77 13.22 1.22 -9.34
N LEU A 78 14.11 1.11 -10.32
CA LEU A 78 15.49 1.58 -10.20
C LEU A 78 15.63 3.02 -10.63
N GLN A 79 15.02 3.37 -11.77
CA GLN A 79 15.19 4.68 -12.37
C GLN A 79 13.97 5.09 -13.18
N TRP A 80 13.66 6.38 -13.14
CA TRP A 80 12.74 7.03 -14.06
C TRP A 80 13.51 7.46 -15.33
N LEU A 81 13.24 6.81 -16.47
CA LEU A 81 13.92 7.17 -17.73
C LEU A 81 13.21 8.33 -18.42
N ARG A 82 11.89 8.27 -18.42
CA ARG A 82 10.96 9.22 -19.06
C ARG A 82 9.66 9.18 -18.29
N GLU A 83 8.84 10.21 -18.42
CA GLU A 83 7.55 10.31 -17.72
C GLU A 83 6.78 9.00 -17.61
N VAL A 84 6.66 8.28 -18.72
CA VAL A 84 5.84 7.07 -18.84
C VAL A 84 6.64 5.76 -18.72
N VAL A 85 7.98 5.81 -18.75
CA VAL A 85 8.83 4.61 -18.86
C VAL A 85 9.84 4.55 -17.71
N HIS A 86 9.81 3.43 -16.98
CA HIS A 86 10.65 3.18 -15.82
C HIS A 86 11.53 1.96 -16.04
N ARG A 87 12.74 1.98 -15.50
CA ARG A 87 13.64 0.81 -15.41
C ARG A 87 13.40 0.14 -14.08
N VAL A 88 13.07 -1.14 -14.12
CA VAL A 88 12.62 -1.91 -12.97
C VAL A 88 13.45 -3.19 -12.85
N ARG A 89 13.87 -3.51 -11.63
CA ARG A 89 14.50 -4.77 -11.27
C ARG A 89 13.43 -5.85 -11.15
N MET A 90 13.55 -6.90 -11.95
CA MET A 90 12.60 -8.02 -11.93
C MET A 90 12.76 -8.87 -10.66
N PRO A 91 11.66 -9.39 -10.09
CA PRO A 91 11.72 -10.33 -8.97
C PRO A 91 12.42 -11.63 -9.40
N GLY A 92 13.39 -12.08 -8.59
CA GLY A 92 14.17 -13.31 -8.84
C GLY A 92 15.52 -13.03 -9.50
N ARG A 93 15.65 -13.25 -10.82
CA ARG A 93 16.94 -13.21 -11.55
C ARG A 93 17.66 -11.85 -11.56
N GLY A 94 17.15 -10.82 -10.88
CA GLY A 94 17.78 -9.52 -10.76
C GLY A 94 18.00 -8.78 -12.08
N ARG A 95 17.40 -9.25 -13.18
CA ARG A 95 17.49 -8.58 -14.48
C ARG A 95 16.75 -7.26 -14.42
N GLU A 96 17.31 -6.26 -15.08
CA GLU A 96 16.70 -4.94 -15.17
C GLU A 96 16.00 -4.81 -16.51
N VAL A 97 14.76 -4.32 -16.49
CA VAL A 97 13.92 -4.21 -17.69
C VAL A 97 13.27 -2.85 -17.69
N VAL A 98 13.25 -2.22 -18.86
CA VAL A 98 12.55 -0.96 -19.09
C VAL A 98 11.09 -1.29 -19.44
N LEU A 99 10.14 -0.76 -18.67
CA LEU A 99 8.71 -1.02 -18.78
C LEU A 99 7.91 0.28 -18.73
N HIS A 100 6.77 0.28 -19.42
CA HIS A 100 5.77 1.34 -19.36
C HIS A 100 5.04 1.36 -18.01
N GLN A 101 4.60 2.53 -17.54
CA GLN A 101 3.92 2.70 -16.25
C GLN A 101 2.73 1.73 -16.09
N ASP A 102 1.93 1.53 -17.14
CA ASP A 102 0.76 0.63 -17.14
C ASP A 102 1.09 -0.85 -16.86
N ARG A 103 2.36 -1.25 -16.99
CA ARG A 103 2.83 -2.60 -16.64
C ARG A 103 3.30 -2.71 -15.19
N LEU A 104 3.28 -1.62 -14.46
CA LEU A 104 3.65 -1.51 -13.06
C LEU A 104 2.39 -1.25 -12.25
N ALA A 105 2.19 -2.05 -11.21
CA ALA A 105 1.15 -1.79 -10.23
C ALA A 105 1.81 -1.53 -8.87
N PRO A 106 1.36 -0.53 -8.11
CA PRO A 106 1.92 -0.24 -6.79
C PRO A 106 1.83 -1.49 -5.90
N TYR A 107 2.94 -1.87 -5.27
CA TYR A 107 2.95 -2.94 -4.30
C TYR A 107 2.75 -2.35 -2.91
N ARG A 108 1.59 -2.63 -2.31
CA ARG A 108 1.37 -2.36 -0.89
C ARG A 108 1.81 -3.60 -0.11
N PRO A 109 2.89 -3.55 0.69
CA PRO A 109 3.17 -4.64 1.60
C PRO A 109 1.94 -4.80 2.50
N LEU A 110 1.43 -6.04 2.62
CA LEU A 110 0.51 -6.36 3.70
C LEU A 110 1.30 -6.05 4.98
N ALA A 111 0.78 -5.14 5.81
CA ALA A 111 1.46 -4.60 6.99
C ALA A 111 2.40 -5.64 7.63
N GLN A 112 3.69 -5.31 7.74
CA GLN A 112 4.59 -6.08 8.59
C GLN A 112 3.91 -6.13 9.96
N PRO A 113 3.74 -7.32 10.58
CA PRO A 113 3.21 -7.36 11.93
C PRO A 113 4.12 -6.49 12.77
N ALA A 114 3.54 -5.50 13.46
CA ALA A 114 4.20 -4.64 14.43
C ALA A 114 4.70 -5.47 15.63
N ALA A 115 5.67 -6.36 15.40
CA ALA A 115 6.08 -7.42 16.31
C ALA A 115 7.48 -7.21 16.90
N GLU A 116 8.24 -6.17 16.52
CA GLU A 116 9.63 -6.02 16.98
C GLU A 116 9.98 -4.62 17.53
N ALA A 117 8.97 -3.82 17.92
CA ALA A 117 9.20 -2.47 18.49
C ALA A 117 8.73 -2.27 19.95
N ALA A 118 8.29 -3.33 20.65
CA ALA A 118 7.82 -3.23 22.04
C ALA A 118 8.46 -4.26 22.98
N GLY A 119 9.75 -4.56 22.79
CA GLY A 119 10.49 -5.56 23.55
C GLY A 119 11.77 -5.08 24.26
N GLU A 120 12.17 -3.81 24.13
CA GLU A 120 13.31 -3.26 24.89
C GLU A 120 12.76 -2.51 26.12
N SER A 121 12.37 -3.27 27.13
CA SER A 121 12.19 -2.73 28.47
C SER A 121 13.58 -2.75 29.15
N PRO A 122 14.14 -1.61 29.57
CA PRO A 122 15.45 -1.60 30.19
C PRO A 122 15.40 -2.40 31.50
N ARG A 123 16.21 -3.45 31.58
CA ARG A 123 16.37 -4.30 32.77
C ARG A 123 16.62 -3.43 34.01
N PRO A 124 15.79 -3.50 35.07
CA PRO A 124 16.22 -2.97 36.34
C PRO A 124 17.30 -3.89 36.91
N LEU A 125 18.49 -3.33 37.09
CA LEU A 125 19.60 -3.96 37.80
C LEU A 125 19.10 -4.40 39.18
N SER A 126 19.18 -5.71 39.44
CA SER A 126 18.99 -6.28 40.77
C SER A 126 20.13 -5.83 41.68
N PRO A 127 19.85 -5.29 42.88
CA PRO A 127 20.80 -5.26 43.97
C PRO A 127 20.33 -6.24 45.05
N GLU A 128 20.66 -7.51 44.89
CA GLU A 128 20.89 -8.34 46.06
C GLU A 128 22.22 -7.90 46.67
N THR A 129 22.17 -7.13 47.75
CA THR A 129 23.27 -7.09 48.72
C THR A 129 22.79 -6.44 50.02
N LEU A 130 23.03 -7.17 51.11
CA LEU A 130 23.05 -6.74 52.51
C LEU A 130 21.67 -6.60 53.18
N SER A 131 21.12 -7.66 53.82
CA SER A 131 21.53 -8.23 55.12
C SER A 131 21.43 -7.16 56.24
N VAL A 132 20.77 -7.31 57.39
CA VAL A 132 20.74 -8.38 58.40
C VAL A 132 19.64 -8.04 59.44
N ARG A 133 18.77 -9.01 59.73
CA ARG A 133 18.20 -9.48 61.03
C ARG A 133 17.97 -8.48 62.18
N LEU A 134 16.76 -8.53 62.78
CA LEU A 134 16.41 -9.19 64.07
C LEU A 134 14.90 -8.91 64.35
N GLY A 135 14.05 -9.92 64.61
CA GLY A 135 13.40 -10.17 65.91
C GLY A 135 12.22 -9.21 66.17
N GLU A 136 11.03 -9.55 66.65
CA GLU A 136 10.44 -10.69 67.34
C GLU A 136 8.91 -10.44 67.34
N ALA A 137 8.11 -11.50 67.18
CA ALA A 137 7.15 -11.99 68.18
C ALA A 137 5.76 -11.32 68.23
N GLY A 138 4.73 -12.17 68.23
CA GLY A 138 3.57 -11.97 69.09
C GLY A 138 2.21 -11.88 68.42
N GLY A 139 1.46 -12.98 68.48
CA GLY A 139 0.10 -12.91 69.01
C GLY A 139 -1.06 -12.92 68.02
N GLU A 140 -1.44 -14.12 67.58
CA GLU A 140 -2.85 -14.44 67.33
C GLU A 140 -3.62 -14.40 68.68
N PRO A 141 -4.85 -13.84 68.70
CA PRO A 141 -5.92 -14.74 69.11
C PRO A 141 -7.25 -14.56 68.35
N ASP A 142 -7.83 -15.73 68.11
CA ASP A 142 -9.23 -16.06 67.87
C ASP A 142 -10.20 -15.40 68.88
N GLY A 143 -11.41 -15.06 68.43
CA GLY A 143 -12.38 -14.35 69.26
C GLY A 143 -13.75 -14.08 68.64
N ARG A 144 -14.49 -15.16 68.34
CA ARG A 144 -15.98 -15.28 68.32
C ARG A 144 -16.80 -14.01 68.66
N ARG A 145 -17.78 -13.64 67.81
CA ARG A 145 -19.23 -13.69 68.14
C ARG A 145 -20.19 -13.18 67.05
N THR A 146 -21.11 -14.08 66.69
CA THR A 146 -22.58 -13.92 66.49
C THR A 146 -23.18 -13.09 65.34
N ARG A 147 -23.84 -13.85 64.44
CA ARG A 147 -25.22 -13.70 63.90
C ARG A 147 -26.07 -12.54 64.44
N ARG A 148 -26.78 -11.82 63.55
CA ARG A 148 -28.26 -11.88 63.31
C ARG A 148 -28.78 -10.66 62.52
N HIS A 149 -29.74 -10.92 61.60
CA HIS A 149 -30.84 -10.11 61.02
C HIS A 149 -30.51 -8.71 60.48
N ILE A 150 -30.96 -8.28 59.29
CA ILE A 150 -32.29 -8.35 58.64
C ILE A 150 -32.11 -8.59 57.14
#